data_AF-A0A2E0X318-F1
#
_entry.id   AF-A0A2E0X318-F1
#
_cell.length_a   1.000
_cell.length_b   1.000
_cell.length_c   1.000
_cell.angle_alpha   90.00
_cell.angle_beta   90.00
_cell.angle_gamma   90.00
#
_symmetry.space_group_name_H-M   'P 1'
#
loop_
_entity.id
_entity.type
_entity.pdbx_description
1 polymer ?
#
loop_
_entity_poly.entity_id
_entity_poly.type
_entity_poly.pdbx_seq_one_letter_code
_entity_poly.pdbx_strand_id
1 'polypeptide(L)'
;EVYNSLSHPTARKLYRYLGKQFWVEASGRPKRRTHRIGIHELCHDKLGYRMSEQRTSRLKEKISPALEELQARGVYGLRHEFDQHYGSCDVLFTHGERATAKKQRTEEPLVSRLIELRVRREDALTAVRKLAAERIEEDIEDSGFRERTGQLKGSRAGCLAAMLKSDEPWERPSGFVSSGERRRRDKQAAEARLKREQEEARRAEEAAREAGFEQQQFTEFLESLGGEAEQEAFARQALARKKFFRDAYQRSLKLGQPERASEYRESAMKQLWREGQESPPSAAPPGG
;
A
#
# COMPACT_ATOMS: atom_id res chain seq x y z
N GLU A 1 -28.64 21.91 -11.74
CA GLU A 1 -27.42 22.22 -12.52
C GLU A 1 -27.64 22.26 -14.04
N VAL A 2 -28.19 21.21 -14.67
CA VAL A 2 -28.40 21.16 -16.15
C VAL A 2 -29.31 22.30 -16.69
N TYR A 3 -30.35 22.70 -15.97
CA TYR A 3 -31.27 23.76 -16.43
C TYR A 3 -30.59 25.13 -16.64
N ASN A 4 -29.67 25.49 -15.74
CA ASN A 4 -28.97 26.78 -15.79
C ASN A 4 -27.86 26.80 -16.84
N SER A 5 -27.37 25.62 -17.25
CA SER A 5 -26.32 25.53 -18.25
C SER A 5 -26.88 25.68 -19.67
N LEU A 6 -28.15 25.36 -19.92
CA LEU A 6 -28.81 25.49 -21.24
C LEU A 6 -28.81 26.94 -21.72
N SER A 7 -28.29 27.17 -22.93
CA SER A 7 -28.20 28.48 -23.58
C SER A 7 -29.51 28.84 -24.27
N HIS A 8 -30.13 27.88 -24.98
CA HIS A 8 -31.33 28.15 -25.77
C HIS A 8 -32.59 28.22 -24.88
N PRO A 9 -33.41 29.30 -24.96
CA PRO A 9 -34.61 29.44 -24.14
C PRO A 9 -35.66 28.36 -24.44
N THR A 10 -35.82 27.96 -25.70
CA THR A 10 -36.67 26.83 -26.10
C THR A 10 -36.17 25.51 -25.52
N ALA A 11 -34.84 25.29 -25.40
CA ALA A 11 -34.30 24.08 -24.78
C ALA A 11 -34.64 24.02 -23.28
N ARG A 12 -34.64 25.15 -22.57
CA ARG A 12 -35.10 25.23 -21.16
C ARG A 12 -36.59 24.88 -21.01
N LYS A 13 -37.44 25.34 -21.93
CA LYS A 13 -38.88 24.99 -21.95
C LYS A 13 -39.08 23.50 -22.23
N LEU A 14 -38.40 22.97 -23.25
CA LEU A 14 -38.38 21.54 -23.58
C LEU A 14 -37.89 20.69 -22.39
N TYR A 15 -36.82 21.10 -21.71
CA TYR A 15 -36.29 20.44 -20.53
C TYR A 15 -37.35 20.27 -19.43
N ARG A 16 -38.12 21.34 -19.14
CA ARG A 16 -39.20 21.30 -18.13
C ARG A 16 -40.35 20.41 -18.56
N TYR A 17 -40.73 20.48 -19.84
CA TYR A 17 -41.79 19.65 -20.40
C TYR A 17 -41.43 18.16 -20.36
N LEU A 18 -40.27 17.80 -20.87
CA LEU A 18 -39.78 16.42 -20.93
C LEU A 18 -39.47 15.86 -19.53
N GLY A 19 -39.05 16.70 -18.58
CA GLY A 19 -38.88 16.29 -17.19
C GLY A 19 -40.16 15.77 -16.53
N LYS A 20 -41.33 16.28 -16.93
CA LYS A 20 -42.62 15.73 -16.48
C LYS A 20 -42.96 14.40 -17.13
N GLN A 21 -42.61 14.21 -18.40
CA GLN A 21 -42.89 12.98 -19.14
C GLN A 21 -41.96 11.84 -18.72
N PHE A 22 -40.70 12.16 -18.42
CA PHE A 22 -39.65 11.22 -18.04
C PHE A 22 -39.29 11.27 -16.55
N TRP A 23 -40.23 11.67 -15.68
CA TRP A 23 -39.98 11.68 -14.23
C TRP A 23 -39.57 10.28 -13.75
N VAL A 24 -38.53 10.22 -12.91
CA VAL A 24 -38.00 8.99 -12.33
C VAL A 24 -38.80 8.61 -11.08
N GLU A 25 -39.44 7.44 -11.12
CA GLU A 25 -40.20 6.92 -9.98
C GLU A 25 -39.27 6.55 -8.82
N ALA A 26 -39.83 6.34 -7.62
CA ALA A 26 -39.05 5.95 -6.43
C ALA A 26 -38.21 4.68 -6.64
N SER A 27 -38.59 3.83 -7.61
CA SER A 27 -37.86 2.64 -8.05
C SER A 27 -36.59 2.92 -8.87
N GLY A 28 -36.29 4.19 -9.16
CA GLY A 28 -35.13 4.59 -9.97
C GLY A 28 -35.30 4.41 -11.48
N ARG A 29 -36.52 4.07 -11.94
CA ARG A 29 -36.84 3.90 -13.38
C ARG A 29 -37.67 5.08 -13.90
N PRO A 30 -37.45 5.52 -15.16
CA PRO A 30 -38.29 6.55 -15.75
C PRO A 30 -39.70 6.00 -16.00
N LYS A 31 -40.73 6.79 -15.66
CA LYS A 31 -42.14 6.45 -15.84
C LYS A 31 -42.49 6.10 -17.30
N ARG A 32 -41.83 6.75 -18.25
CA ARG A 32 -41.95 6.48 -19.69
C ARG A 32 -40.56 6.29 -20.29
N ARG A 33 -40.42 5.35 -21.22
CA ARG A 33 -39.20 5.19 -22.02
C ARG A 33 -39.28 5.95 -23.33
N THR A 34 -40.49 6.13 -23.84
CA THR A 34 -40.76 6.85 -25.08
C THR A 34 -41.91 7.84 -24.86
N HIS A 35 -41.83 8.98 -25.54
CA HIS A 35 -42.88 10.00 -25.54
C HIS A 35 -43.04 10.55 -26.95
N ARG A 36 -44.25 10.45 -27.50
CA ARG A 36 -44.59 10.91 -28.84
C ARG A 36 -45.52 12.12 -28.73
N ILE A 37 -45.28 13.15 -29.53
CA ILE A 37 -46.13 14.34 -29.60
C ILE A 37 -46.08 14.94 -31.01
N GLY A 38 -47.23 15.41 -31.50
CA GLY A 38 -47.31 16.12 -32.76
C GLY A 38 -46.53 17.43 -32.73
N ILE A 39 -45.83 17.78 -33.81
CA ILE A 39 -44.96 18.95 -33.87
C ILE A 39 -45.73 20.27 -33.63
N HIS A 40 -46.98 20.34 -34.07
CA HIS A 40 -47.85 21.48 -33.83
C HIS A 40 -48.22 21.60 -32.36
N GLU A 41 -48.67 20.50 -31.73
CA GLU A 41 -48.97 20.47 -30.30
C GLU A 41 -47.74 20.84 -29.47
N LEU A 42 -46.56 20.31 -29.84
CA LEU A 42 -45.31 20.63 -29.17
C LEU A 42 -44.97 22.13 -29.30
N CYS A 43 -44.97 22.67 -30.51
CA CYS A 43 -44.54 24.04 -30.76
C CYS A 43 -45.53 25.07 -30.22
N HIS A 44 -46.82 24.88 -30.47
CA HIS A 44 -47.85 25.83 -30.12
C HIS A 44 -48.25 25.73 -28.65
N ASP A 45 -48.61 24.54 -28.17
CA ASP A 45 -49.20 24.39 -26.85
C ASP A 45 -48.12 24.29 -25.76
N LYS A 46 -46.99 23.61 -26.05
CA LYS A 46 -45.95 23.37 -25.04
C LYS A 46 -44.83 24.41 -25.07
N LEU A 47 -44.47 24.92 -26.25
CA LEU A 47 -43.37 25.88 -26.41
C LEU A 47 -43.84 27.34 -26.57
N GLY A 48 -45.10 27.56 -26.92
CA GLY A 48 -45.72 28.88 -27.04
C GLY A 48 -45.36 29.60 -28.34
N TYR A 49 -45.19 28.87 -29.45
CA TYR A 49 -44.98 29.47 -30.77
C TYR A 49 -46.29 30.02 -31.34
N ARG A 50 -46.22 31.08 -32.14
CA ARG A 50 -47.39 31.73 -32.76
C ARG A 50 -48.18 30.73 -33.61
N MET A 51 -49.50 30.69 -33.43
CA MET A 51 -50.44 29.84 -34.19
C MET A 51 -50.47 30.14 -35.70
N SER A 52 -49.87 31.26 -36.13
CA SER A 52 -49.76 31.62 -37.55
C SER A 52 -48.75 30.75 -38.31
N GLU A 53 -47.79 30.10 -37.63
CA GLU A 53 -46.80 29.24 -38.27
C GLU A 53 -47.34 27.81 -38.41
N GLN A 54 -47.97 27.53 -39.55
CA GLN A 54 -48.57 26.23 -39.86
C GLN A 54 -47.65 25.30 -40.67
N ARG A 55 -46.47 25.77 -41.08
CA ARG A 55 -45.56 24.96 -41.92
C ARG A 55 -44.69 24.05 -41.04
N THR A 56 -44.95 22.75 -41.11
CA THR A 56 -44.19 21.70 -40.42
C THR A 56 -42.68 21.84 -40.59
N SER A 57 -42.18 22.10 -41.81
CA SER A 57 -40.73 22.24 -42.07
C SER A 57 -40.09 23.39 -41.29
N ARG A 58 -40.78 24.54 -41.21
CA ARG A 58 -40.29 25.70 -40.45
C ARG A 58 -40.35 25.47 -38.95
N LEU A 59 -41.35 24.74 -38.47
CA LEU A 59 -41.42 24.33 -37.07
C LEU A 59 -40.26 23.41 -36.70
N LYS A 60 -39.90 22.45 -37.57
CA LYS A 60 -38.72 21.59 -37.39
C LYS A 60 -37.44 22.42 -37.27
N GLU A 61 -37.16 23.25 -38.26
CA GLU A 61 -35.96 24.10 -38.28
C GLU A 61 -35.83 24.96 -37.01
N LYS A 62 -36.95 25.49 -36.50
CA LYS A 62 -36.94 26.32 -35.27
C LYS A 62 -36.74 25.53 -33.98
N ILE A 63 -37.08 24.24 -33.93
CA ILE A 63 -36.91 23.43 -32.73
C ILE A 63 -35.64 22.57 -32.76
N SER A 64 -35.10 22.26 -33.93
CA SER A 64 -33.89 21.44 -34.08
C SER A 64 -32.71 21.95 -33.23
N PRO A 65 -32.36 23.25 -33.20
CA PRO A 65 -31.24 23.73 -32.38
C PRO A 65 -31.45 23.45 -30.88
N ALA A 66 -32.69 23.53 -30.40
CA ALA A 66 -33.02 23.27 -29.02
C ALA A 66 -32.99 21.76 -28.69
N LEU A 67 -33.37 20.91 -29.64
CA LEU A 67 -33.31 19.45 -29.51
C LEU A 67 -31.85 18.96 -29.53
N GLU A 68 -31.04 19.50 -30.44
CA GLU A 68 -29.61 19.22 -30.54
C GLU A 68 -28.87 19.62 -29.27
N GLU A 69 -29.17 20.80 -28.69
CA GLU A 69 -28.56 21.21 -27.42
C GLU A 69 -28.90 20.24 -26.27
N LEU A 70 -30.16 19.78 -26.19
CA LEU A 70 -30.57 18.83 -25.16
C LEU A 70 -29.91 17.46 -25.34
N GLN A 71 -29.78 17.01 -26.59
CA GLN A 71 -29.10 15.76 -26.92
C GLN A 71 -27.59 15.84 -26.64
N ALA A 72 -26.92 16.93 -27.05
CA ALA A 72 -25.51 17.16 -26.81
C ALA A 72 -25.15 17.19 -25.32
N ARG A 73 -26.03 17.75 -24.48
CA ARG A 73 -25.85 17.78 -23.02
C ARG A 73 -26.25 16.49 -22.32
N GLY A 74 -26.71 15.48 -23.06
CA GLY A 74 -27.11 14.18 -22.50
C GLY A 74 -28.27 14.30 -21.51
N VAL A 75 -29.15 15.29 -21.70
CA VAL A 75 -30.32 15.49 -20.85
C VAL A 75 -31.24 14.28 -21.04
N TYR A 76 -31.53 13.53 -19.98
CA TYR A 76 -32.37 12.32 -20.02
C TYR A 76 -31.89 11.21 -20.98
N GLY A 77 -30.64 11.24 -21.45
CA GLY A 77 -30.17 10.34 -22.52
C GLY A 77 -31.00 10.45 -23.80
N LEU A 78 -31.56 11.64 -24.06
CA LEU A 78 -32.57 11.87 -25.08
C LEU A 78 -32.04 11.56 -26.48
N ARG A 79 -32.77 10.72 -27.21
CA ARG A 79 -32.72 10.65 -28.68
C ARG A 79 -34.04 11.17 -29.22
N HIS A 80 -33.99 11.95 -30.28
CA HIS A 80 -35.18 12.47 -30.94
C HIS A 80 -35.21 12.00 -32.40
N GLU A 81 -36.39 11.65 -32.87
CA GLU A 81 -36.64 11.28 -34.26
C GLU A 81 -37.89 12.01 -34.74
N PHE A 82 -37.84 12.51 -35.98
CA PHE A 82 -38.98 13.12 -36.64
C PHE A 82 -39.69 12.08 -37.49
N ASP A 83 -40.82 11.61 -37.02
CA ASP A 83 -41.65 10.66 -37.74
C ASP A 83 -42.64 11.43 -38.62
N GLN A 84 -42.53 11.27 -39.95
CA GLN A 84 -43.32 12.01 -40.93
C GLN A 84 -44.45 11.15 -41.46
N HIS A 85 -45.68 11.63 -41.30
CA HIS A 85 -46.90 11.03 -41.84
C HIS A 85 -47.54 11.99 -42.85
N TYR A 86 -48.49 11.49 -43.64
CA TYR A 86 -49.16 12.31 -44.64
C TYR A 86 -49.87 13.52 -43.99
N GLY A 87 -49.29 14.71 -44.17
CA GLY A 87 -49.82 15.97 -43.62
C GLY A 87 -49.47 16.28 -42.15
N SER A 88 -48.79 15.39 -41.43
CA SER A 88 -48.44 15.60 -40.01
C SER A 88 -47.04 15.10 -39.69
N CYS A 89 -46.40 15.68 -38.67
CA CYS A 89 -45.13 15.18 -38.17
C CYS A 89 -45.16 15.07 -36.66
N ASP A 90 -44.70 13.94 -36.16
CA ASP A 90 -44.53 13.69 -34.74
C ASP A 90 -43.05 13.73 -34.38
N VAL A 91 -42.79 14.20 -33.16
CA VAL A 91 -41.48 14.13 -32.53
C VAL A 91 -41.52 12.97 -31.55
N LEU A 92 -40.74 11.93 -31.83
CA LEU A 92 -40.54 10.81 -30.94
C LEU A 92 -39.32 11.08 -30.05
N PHE A 93 -39.56 11.20 -28.75
CA PHE A 93 -38.53 11.30 -27.74
C PHE A 93 -38.30 9.93 -27.12
N THR A 94 -37.08 9.44 -27.22
CA THR A 94 -36.66 8.20 -26.57
C THR A 94 -35.70 8.54 -25.44
N HIS A 95 -36.07 8.17 -24.22
CA HIS A 95 -35.18 8.21 -23.08
C HIS A 95 -34.20 7.05 -23.22
N GLY A 96 -33.03 7.33 -23.79
CA GLY A 96 -31.91 6.40 -23.72
C GLY A 96 -31.54 6.19 -22.26
N GLU A 97 -31.20 4.96 -21.88
CA GLU A 97 -30.36 4.79 -20.68
C GLU A 97 -29.21 5.74 -20.88
N ARG A 98 -29.02 6.69 -19.93
CA ARG A 98 -27.87 7.58 -19.96
C ARG A 98 -26.71 6.66 -20.30
N ALA A 99 -26.07 6.89 -21.44
CA ALA A 99 -24.68 6.52 -21.57
C ALA A 99 -23.98 7.44 -20.57
N THR A 100 -24.12 7.15 -19.27
CA THR A 100 -22.97 7.14 -18.42
C THR A 100 -22.01 6.32 -19.26
N ALA A 101 -21.09 7.01 -19.96
CA ALA A 101 -19.78 6.46 -20.23
C ALA A 101 -19.51 5.64 -18.98
N LYS A 102 -19.51 4.30 -19.13
CA LYS A 102 -19.37 3.41 -18.00
C LYS A 102 -18.20 4.04 -17.27
N LYS A 103 -18.47 4.72 -16.16
CA LYS A 103 -17.53 4.77 -15.06
C LYS A 103 -17.39 3.28 -14.91
N GLN A 104 -16.31 2.73 -15.47
CA GLN A 104 -15.74 1.52 -14.94
C GLN A 104 -15.73 1.90 -13.47
N ARG A 105 -16.77 1.47 -12.74
CA ARG A 105 -16.68 1.29 -11.31
C ARG A 105 -15.37 0.57 -11.25
N THR A 106 -14.33 1.25 -10.79
CA THR A 106 -13.00 0.69 -10.65
C THR A 106 -13.28 -0.62 -9.98
N GLU A 107 -13.31 -1.70 -10.76
CA GLU A 107 -13.69 -2.99 -10.23
C GLU A 107 -12.60 -3.20 -9.21
N GLU A 108 -13.00 -3.46 -7.96
CA GLU A 108 -12.02 -3.68 -6.92
C GLU A 108 -11.02 -4.70 -7.49
N PRO A 109 -9.71 -4.42 -7.42
CA PRO A 109 -8.71 -5.15 -8.22
C PRO A 109 -8.80 -6.67 -8.00
N LEU A 110 -9.29 -7.09 -6.84
CA LEU A 110 -9.62 -8.47 -6.50
C LEU A 110 -10.74 -9.08 -7.35
N VAL A 111 -11.83 -8.35 -7.63
CA VAL A 111 -12.94 -8.83 -8.47
C VAL A 111 -12.44 -9.10 -9.89
N SER A 112 -11.68 -8.18 -10.48
CA SER A 112 -11.11 -8.36 -11.81
C SER A 112 -10.15 -9.56 -11.86
N ARG A 113 -9.29 -9.70 -10.84
CA ARG A 113 -8.37 -10.84 -10.71
C ARG A 113 -9.11 -12.18 -10.59
N LEU A 114 -10.22 -12.23 -9.85
CA LEU A 114 -11.05 -13.44 -9.75
C LEU A 114 -11.72 -13.79 -11.09
N ILE A 115 -12.17 -12.78 -11.85
CA ILE A 115 -12.77 -12.98 -13.18
C ILE A 115 -11.72 -13.49 -14.19
N GLU A 116 -10.48 -12.98 -14.14
CA GLU A 116 -9.35 -13.49 -14.94
C GLU A 116 -9.07 -14.96 -14.65
N LEU A 117 -9.20 -15.37 -13.38
CA LEU A 117 -9.14 -16.76 -12.93
C LEU A 117 -10.40 -17.58 -13.27
N ARG A 118 -11.28 -17.06 -14.13
CA ARG A 118 -12.51 -17.67 -14.63
C ARG A 118 -13.57 -17.94 -13.54
N VAL A 119 -13.51 -17.24 -12.41
CA VAL A 119 -14.61 -17.23 -11.43
C VAL A 119 -15.76 -16.39 -11.98
N ARG A 120 -17.00 -16.82 -11.77
CA ARG A 120 -18.19 -16.07 -12.21
C ARG A 120 -18.22 -14.71 -11.53
N ARG A 121 -18.58 -13.66 -12.27
CA ARG A 121 -18.62 -12.28 -11.77
C ARG A 121 -19.48 -12.11 -10.53
N GLU A 122 -20.63 -12.80 -10.47
CA GLU A 122 -21.54 -12.77 -9.33
C GLU A 122 -20.92 -13.39 -8.07
N ASP A 123 -20.23 -14.53 -8.23
CA ASP A 123 -19.52 -15.21 -7.14
C ASP A 123 -18.34 -14.33 -6.65
N ALA A 124 -17.59 -13.71 -7.58
CA ALA A 124 -16.48 -12.82 -7.23
C ALA A 124 -16.94 -11.57 -6.44
N LEU A 125 -18.03 -10.92 -6.88
CA LEU A 125 -18.60 -9.78 -6.16
C LEU A 125 -19.14 -10.18 -4.77
N THR A 126 -19.74 -11.36 -4.66
CA THR A 126 -20.26 -11.88 -3.39
C THR A 126 -19.11 -12.19 -2.43
N ALA A 127 -18.05 -12.84 -2.93
CA ALA A 127 -16.86 -13.18 -2.15
C ALA A 127 -16.18 -11.92 -1.60
N VAL A 128 -15.96 -10.90 -2.44
CA VAL A 128 -15.30 -9.65 -2.03
C VAL A 128 -16.11 -8.85 -1.00
N ARG A 129 -17.44 -8.96 -1.02
CA ARG A 129 -18.30 -8.34 0.00
C ARG A 129 -18.32 -9.08 1.33
N LYS A 130 -18.13 -10.41 1.30
CA LYS A 130 -18.33 -11.29 2.45
C LYS A 130 -17.02 -11.63 3.17
N LEU A 131 -15.94 -11.79 2.41
CA LEU A 131 -14.65 -12.28 2.89
C LEU A 131 -13.62 -11.15 2.94
N ALA A 132 -12.69 -11.26 3.89
CA ALA A 132 -11.55 -10.36 3.95
C ALA A 132 -10.63 -10.53 2.72
N ALA A 133 -10.06 -9.44 2.24
CA ALA A 133 -9.14 -9.42 1.09
C ALA A 133 -7.98 -10.43 1.24
N GLU A 134 -7.38 -10.50 2.43
CA GLU A 134 -6.27 -11.43 2.73
C GLU A 134 -6.68 -12.89 2.47
N ARG A 135 -7.87 -13.29 2.92
CA ARG A 135 -8.37 -14.66 2.70
C ARG A 135 -8.56 -14.97 1.21
N ILE A 136 -9.09 -14.03 0.45
CA ILE A 136 -9.31 -14.19 -1.00
C ILE A 136 -7.96 -14.38 -1.70
N GLU A 137 -6.95 -13.60 -1.33
CA GLU A 137 -5.59 -13.74 -1.89
C GLU A 137 -4.96 -15.08 -1.54
N GLU A 138 -5.10 -15.53 -0.29
CA GLU A 138 -4.61 -16.84 0.12
C GLU A 138 -5.33 -17.99 -0.61
N ASP A 139 -6.63 -17.88 -0.84
CA ASP A 139 -7.40 -18.89 -1.59
C ASP A 139 -6.99 -18.91 -3.07
N ILE A 140 -6.69 -17.75 -3.66
CA ILE A 140 -6.11 -17.65 -5.00
C ILE A 140 -4.76 -18.38 -5.06
N GLU A 141 -3.90 -18.17 -4.07
CA GLU A 141 -2.58 -18.81 -3.99
C GLU A 141 -2.67 -20.31 -3.75
N ASP A 142 -3.55 -20.75 -2.86
CA ASP A 142 -3.80 -22.16 -2.56
C ASP A 142 -4.32 -22.89 -3.81
N SER A 143 -5.31 -22.30 -4.51
CA SER A 143 -5.81 -22.87 -5.77
C SER A 143 -4.70 -23.05 -6.81
N GLY A 144 -3.76 -22.10 -6.91
CA GLY A 144 -2.60 -22.19 -7.81
C GLY A 144 -1.49 -23.11 -7.31
N PHE A 145 -1.40 -23.36 -6.00
CA PHE A 145 -0.50 -24.36 -5.43
C PHE A 145 -1.01 -25.77 -5.74
N ARG A 146 -2.30 -26.04 -5.47
CA ARG A 146 -2.95 -27.32 -5.76
C ARG A 146 -2.91 -27.67 -7.25
N GLU A 147 -3.02 -26.67 -8.12
CA GLU A 147 -2.87 -26.85 -9.57
C GLU A 147 -1.46 -27.35 -9.92
N ARG A 148 -0.42 -26.73 -9.35
CA ARG A 148 0.98 -27.10 -9.60
C ARG A 148 1.37 -28.45 -9.00
N THR A 149 0.82 -28.81 -7.85
CA THR A 149 1.09 -30.08 -7.16
C THR A 149 0.21 -31.23 -7.63
N GLY A 150 -0.69 -31.00 -8.59
CA GLY A 150 -1.60 -32.02 -9.12
C GLY A 150 -2.67 -32.48 -8.12
N GLN A 151 -2.91 -31.72 -7.05
CA GLN A 151 -3.90 -32.04 -6.01
C GLN A 151 -5.33 -31.58 -6.37
N LEU A 152 -5.53 -30.98 -7.55
CA LEU A 152 -6.86 -30.60 -8.04
C LEU A 152 -7.56 -31.78 -8.72
N LYS A 153 -8.72 -32.17 -8.19
CA LYS A 153 -9.63 -33.15 -8.81
C LYS A 153 -10.47 -32.57 -9.98
N GLY A 154 -10.39 -31.26 -10.22
CA GLY A 154 -11.21 -30.55 -11.21
C GLY A 154 -10.54 -29.26 -11.66
N SER A 155 -11.32 -28.36 -12.29
CA SER A 155 -10.77 -27.08 -12.75
C SER A 155 -10.40 -26.18 -11.56
N ARG A 156 -9.31 -25.42 -11.71
CA ARG A 156 -8.87 -24.43 -10.71
C ARG A 156 -9.96 -23.41 -10.39
N ALA A 157 -10.68 -22.94 -11.40
CA ALA A 157 -11.79 -22.01 -11.23
C ALA A 157 -12.94 -22.61 -10.40
N GLY A 158 -13.25 -23.89 -10.59
CA GLY A 158 -14.26 -24.59 -9.80
C GLY A 158 -13.84 -24.78 -8.34
N CYS A 159 -12.58 -25.15 -8.11
CA CYS A 159 -12.02 -25.27 -6.76
C CYS A 159 -12.00 -23.91 -6.04
N LEU A 160 -11.51 -22.86 -6.70
CA LEU A 160 -11.49 -21.50 -6.15
C LEU A 160 -12.91 -20.99 -5.86
N ALA A 161 -13.87 -21.20 -6.76
CA ALA A 161 -15.26 -20.82 -6.50
C ALA A 161 -15.87 -21.57 -5.30
N ALA A 162 -15.50 -22.84 -5.08
CA ALA A 162 -15.93 -23.60 -3.90
C ALA A 162 -15.31 -23.06 -2.61
N MET A 163 -14.02 -22.71 -2.63
CA MET A 163 -13.33 -22.07 -1.50
C MET A 163 -13.98 -20.74 -1.13
N LEU A 164 -14.26 -19.88 -2.12
CA LEU A 164 -14.87 -18.56 -1.92
C LEU A 164 -16.33 -18.62 -1.44
N LYS A 165 -17.03 -19.74 -1.66
CA LYS A 165 -18.41 -19.93 -1.19
C LYS A 165 -18.48 -20.40 0.26
N SER A 166 -17.44 -21.06 0.75
CA SER A 166 -17.39 -21.56 2.12
C SER A 166 -17.23 -20.43 3.14
N ASP A 167 -17.95 -20.54 4.26
CA ASP A 167 -17.81 -19.59 5.37
C ASP A 167 -16.51 -19.78 6.14
N GLU A 168 -16.03 -21.01 6.23
CA GLU A 168 -14.80 -21.35 6.93
C GLU A 168 -13.61 -21.48 5.97
N PRO A 169 -12.40 -21.05 6.37
CA PRO A 169 -11.20 -21.25 5.57
C PRO A 169 -10.97 -22.73 5.29
N TRP A 170 -10.68 -23.08 4.04
CA TRP A 170 -10.33 -24.45 3.69
C TRP A 170 -8.99 -24.85 4.29
N GLU A 171 -8.87 -26.12 4.68
CA GLU A 171 -7.61 -26.68 5.15
C GLU A 171 -6.52 -26.54 4.08
N ARG A 172 -5.42 -25.87 4.47
CA ARG A 172 -4.30 -25.61 3.57
C ARG A 172 -3.49 -26.89 3.32
N PRO A 173 -3.02 -27.15 2.09
CA PRO A 173 -2.20 -28.31 1.80
C PRO A 173 -0.87 -28.29 2.56
N SER A 174 -0.33 -29.48 2.86
CA SER A 174 1.00 -29.61 3.46
C SER A 174 2.06 -28.93 2.58
N GLY A 175 2.83 -28.01 3.17
CA GLY A 175 3.89 -27.27 2.47
C GLY A 175 3.43 -26.00 1.76
N PHE A 176 2.14 -25.66 1.83
CA PHE A 176 1.67 -24.34 1.38
C PHE A 176 2.13 -23.25 2.35
N VAL A 177 2.79 -22.22 1.82
CA VAL A 177 3.13 -21.01 2.57
C VAL A 177 2.59 -19.81 1.80
N SER A 178 1.59 -19.13 2.36
CA SER A 178 0.99 -17.96 1.71
C SER A 178 1.99 -16.81 1.63
N SER A 179 1.76 -15.88 0.72
CA SER A 179 2.52 -14.63 0.66
C SER A 179 2.36 -13.81 1.93
N GLY A 180 1.17 -13.85 2.56
CA GLY A 180 0.90 -13.26 3.87
C GLY A 180 1.76 -13.87 4.96
N GLU A 181 1.86 -15.20 5.02
CA GLU A 181 2.69 -15.89 5.99
C GLU A 181 4.19 -15.65 5.76
N ARG A 182 4.64 -15.62 4.49
CA ARG A 182 6.01 -15.22 4.13
C ARG A 182 6.34 -13.82 4.61
N ARG A 183 5.48 -12.84 4.32
CA ARG A 183 5.67 -11.44 4.79
C ARG A 183 5.73 -11.35 6.31
N ARG A 184 4.90 -12.11 7.02
CA ARG A 184 4.94 -12.15 8.50
C ARG A 184 6.27 -12.71 9.00
N ARG A 185 6.76 -13.81 8.41
CA ARG A 185 8.07 -14.40 8.76
C ARG A 185 9.21 -13.44 8.46
N ASP A 186 9.20 -12.79 7.31
CA ASP A 186 10.23 -11.82 6.92
C ASP A 186 10.24 -10.60 7.84
N LYS A 187 9.06 -10.09 8.21
CA LYS A 187 8.93 -8.98 9.15
C LYS A 187 9.45 -9.37 10.54
N GLN A 188 9.09 -10.54 11.04
CA GLN A 188 9.61 -11.04 12.33
C GLN A 188 11.12 -11.25 12.29
N ALA A 189 11.66 -11.77 11.19
CA ALA A 189 13.10 -11.94 11.02
C ALA A 189 13.83 -10.60 10.95
N ALA A 190 13.27 -9.60 10.25
CA ALA A 190 13.81 -8.25 10.19
C ALA A 190 13.79 -7.56 11.55
N GLU A 191 12.67 -7.65 12.28
CA GLU A 191 12.55 -7.12 13.64
C GLU A 191 13.54 -7.80 14.62
N ALA A 192 13.72 -9.12 14.51
CA ALA A 192 14.68 -9.85 15.33
C ALA A 192 16.13 -9.46 15.00
N ARG A 193 16.45 -9.24 13.72
CA ARG A 193 17.77 -8.73 13.30
C ARG A 193 18.03 -7.33 13.84
N LEU A 194 17.06 -6.43 13.69
CA LEU A 194 17.17 -5.06 14.20
C LEU A 194 17.38 -5.03 15.72
N LYS A 195 16.65 -5.86 16.47
CA LYS A 195 16.83 -5.98 17.92
C LYS A 195 18.23 -6.47 18.29
N ARG A 196 18.75 -7.48 17.59
CA ARG A 196 20.12 -7.98 17.82
C ARG A 196 21.17 -6.91 17.53
N GLU A 197 21.02 -6.20 16.43
CA GLU A 197 21.93 -5.12 16.05
C GLU A 197 21.90 -3.96 17.08
N GLN A 198 20.70 -3.60 17.57
CA GLN A 198 20.56 -2.61 18.64
C GLN A 198 21.18 -3.07 19.96
N GLU A 199 21.00 -4.33 20.34
CA GLU A 199 21.64 -4.88 21.54
C GLU A 199 23.17 -4.94 21.41
N GLU A 200 23.69 -5.35 20.25
CA GLU A 200 25.12 -5.37 19.97
C GLU A 200 25.70 -3.96 19.97
N ALA A 201 25.02 -2.98 19.36
CA ALA A 201 25.42 -1.58 19.41
C ALA A 201 25.44 -1.03 20.84
N ARG A 202 24.43 -1.37 21.65
CA ARG A 202 24.39 -0.94 23.07
C ARG A 202 25.52 -1.56 23.88
N ARG A 203 25.77 -2.87 23.72
CA ARG A 203 26.90 -3.55 24.38
C ARG A 203 28.24 -2.99 23.93
N ALA A 204 28.39 -2.64 22.65
CA ALA A 204 29.61 -2.02 22.14
C ALA A 204 29.81 -0.61 22.72
N GLU A 205 28.75 0.18 22.86
CA GLU A 205 28.82 1.51 23.48
C GLU A 205 29.16 1.41 24.98
N GLU A 206 28.51 0.50 25.71
CA GLU A 206 28.82 0.23 27.12
C GLU A 206 30.29 -0.20 27.29
N ALA A 207 30.76 -1.16 26.49
CA ALA A 207 32.15 -1.62 26.52
C ALA A 207 33.14 -0.49 26.14
N ALA A 208 32.79 0.39 25.20
CA ALA A 208 33.63 1.52 24.83
C ALA A 208 33.71 2.56 25.97
N ARG A 209 32.61 2.80 26.69
CA ARG A 209 32.60 3.69 27.86
C ARG A 209 33.44 3.12 29.00
N GLU A 210 33.29 1.83 29.30
CA GLU A 210 34.10 1.14 30.31
C GLU A 210 35.58 1.17 29.95
N ALA A 211 35.94 0.86 28.70
CA ALA A 211 37.31 0.91 28.22
C ALA A 211 37.90 2.34 28.30
N GLY A 212 37.10 3.36 28.01
CA GLY A 212 37.50 4.77 28.12
C GLY A 212 37.75 5.20 29.56
N PHE A 213 36.85 4.84 30.49
CA PHE A 213 37.01 5.13 31.91
C PHE A 213 38.25 4.43 32.49
N GLU A 214 38.45 3.17 32.13
CA GLU A 214 39.62 2.41 32.56
C GLU A 214 40.92 2.99 31.99
N GLN A 215 40.92 3.45 30.74
CA GLN A 215 42.08 4.11 30.16
C GLN A 215 42.42 5.40 30.93
N GLN A 216 41.42 6.20 31.31
CA GLN A 216 41.63 7.41 32.12
C GLN A 216 42.27 7.07 33.47
N GLN A 217 41.73 6.08 34.20
CA GLN A 217 42.30 5.64 35.48
C GLN A 217 43.74 5.12 35.34
N PHE A 218 44.03 4.42 34.24
CA PHE A 218 45.38 3.95 33.96
C PHE A 218 46.35 5.10 33.66
N THR A 219 45.91 6.11 32.90
CA THR A 219 46.70 7.32 32.65
C THR A 219 46.97 8.09 33.95
N GLU A 220 45.95 8.29 34.79
CA GLU A 220 46.11 8.91 36.11
C GLU A 220 47.08 8.13 37.00
N PHE A 221 47.03 6.78 36.95
CA PHE A 221 47.98 5.94 37.66
C PHE A 221 49.42 6.13 37.15
N LEU A 222 49.62 6.18 35.83
CA LEU A 222 50.95 6.42 35.25
C LEU A 222 51.48 7.81 35.61
N GLU A 223 50.62 8.83 35.65
CA GLU A 223 50.97 10.17 36.11
C GLU A 223 51.31 10.19 37.61
N SER A 224 50.68 9.32 38.41
CA SER A 224 50.97 9.17 39.83
C SER A 224 52.27 8.42 40.13
N LEU A 225 52.75 7.57 39.20
CA LEU A 225 54.09 6.98 39.24
C LEU A 225 55.09 8.08 38.87
N GLY A 226 55.92 8.50 39.83
CA GLY A 226 56.73 9.69 39.73
C GLY A 226 57.74 9.63 38.57
N GLY A 227 57.55 10.48 37.56
CA GLY A 227 58.50 10.70 36.47
C GLY A 227 58.78 9.49 35.56
N GLU A 228 59.52 9.72 34.48
CA GLU A 228 59.77 8.70 33.45
C GLU A 228 60.53 7.46 33.98
N ALA A 229 61.37 7.62 35.01
CA ALA A 229 62.18 6.53 35.56
C ALA A 229 61.34 5.46 36.28
N GLU A 230 60.30 5.86 37.04
CA GLU A 230 59.42 4.92 37.73
C GLU A 230 58.47 4.23 36.75
N GLN A 231 57.97 4.96 35.75
CA GLN A 231 57.17 4.39 34.67
C GLN A 231 57.97 3.35 33.86
N GLU A 232 59.27 3.58 33.63
CA GLU A 232 60.11 2.61 32.93
C GLU A 232 60.42 1.38 33.80
N ALA A 233 60.61 1.56 35.11
CA ALA A 233 60.75 0.44 36.04
C ALA A 233 59.47 -0.42 36.06
N PHE A 234 58.29 0.20 36.11
CA PHE A 234 57.00 -0.48 36.05
C PHE A 234 56.81 -1.23 34.72
N ALA A 235 57.20 -0.61 33.59
CA ALA A 235 57.17 -1.25 32.27
C ALA A 235 58.03 -2.51 32.20
N ARG A 236 59.24 -2.47 32.76
CA ARG A 236 60.15 -3.62 32.81
C ARG A 236 59.58 -4.75 33.67
N GLN A 237 58.97 -4.40 34.81
CA GLN A 237 58.30 -5.37 35.67
C GLN A 237 57.10 -6.02 34.97
N ALA A 238 56.29 -5.23 34.27
CA ALA A 238 55.13 -5.70 33.51
C ALA A 238 55.51 -6.65 32.38
N LEU A 239 56.55 -6.32 31.60
CA LEU A 239 57.07 -7.17 30.54
C LEU A 239 57.71 -8.45 31.11
N ALA A 240 58.34 -8.40 32.28
CA ALA A 240 58.91 -9.58 32.92
C ALA A 240 57.85 -10.56 33.44
N ARG A 241 56.68 -10.05 33.86
CA ARG A 241 55.57 -10.83 34.42
C ARG A 241 54.97 -11.83 33.42
N LYS A 242 54.77 -11.40 32.16
CA LYS A 242 54.14 -12.22 31.12
C LYS A 242 55.03 -12.38 29.90
N LYS A 243 55.45 -13.62 29.66
CA LYS A 243 56.29 -14.02 28.53
C LYS A 243 55.74 -13.59 27.16
N PHE A 244 54.41 -13.61 26.99
CA PHE A 244 53.76 -13.18 25.75
C PHE A 244 54.12 -11.74 25.35
N PHE A 245 53.94 -10.77 26.26
CA PHE A 245 54.21 -9.36 25.95
C PHE A 245 55.69 -9.09 25.74
N ARG A 246 56.56 -9.76 26.49
CA ARG A 246 58.01 -9.67 26.31
C ARG A 246 58.44 -10.13 24.92
N ASP A 247 57.97 -11.31 24.50
CA ASP A 247 58.37 -11.92 23.24
C ASP A 247 57.75 -11.13 22.05
N ALA A 248 56.52 -10.61 22.21
CA ALA A 248 55.86 -9.73 21.24
C ALA A 248 56.59 -8.37 21.10
N TYR A 249 56.92 -7.72 22.21
CA TYR A 249 57.66 -6.47 22.27
C TYR A 249 59.04 -6.57 21.59
N GLN A 250 59.80 -7.62 21.92
CA GLN A 250 61.11 -7.85 21.31
C GLN A 250 61.01 -8.16 19.81
N ARG A 251 59.96 -8.87 19.39
CA ARG A 251 59.70 -9.16 17.98
C ARG A 251 59.33 -7.89 17.20
N SER A 252 58.48 -7.01 17.74
CA SER A 252 58.14 -5.74 17.09
C SER A 252 59.35 -4.80 16.96
N LEU A 253 60.25 -4.78 17.95
CA LEU A 253 61.50 -4.03 17.86
C LEU A 253 62.43 -4.57 16.76
N LYS A 254 62.57 -5.91 16.67
CA LYS A 254 63.38 -6.55 15.61
C LYS A 254 62.83 -6.32 14.20
N LEU A 255 61.52 -6.13 14.08
CA LEU A 255 60.84 -5.83 12.82
C LEU A 255 60.80 -4.33 12.49
N GLY A 256 61.38 -3.46 13.34
CA GLY A 256 61.38 -2.02 13.12
C GLY A 256 60.00 -1.37 13.26
N GLN A 257 59.12 -1.92 14.09
CA GLN A 257 57.77 -1.42 14.33
C GLN A 257 57.66 -0.82 15.76
N PRO A 258 58.14 0.43 15.97
CA PRO A 258 58.18 1.04 17.29
C PRO A 258 56.79 1.32 17.88
N GLU A 259 55.80 1.66 17.06
CA GLU A 259 54.42 1.91 17.50
C GLU A 259 53.81 0.67 18.15
N ARG A 260 53.86 -0.47 17.45
CA ARG A 260 53.41 -1.76 18.01
C ARG A 260 54.19 -2.18 19.25
N ALA A 261 55.48 -1.87 19.31
CA ALA A 261 56.27 -2.13 20.52
C ALA A 261 55.74 -1.31 21.71
N SER A 262 55.40 -0.03 21.48
CA SER A 262 54.77 0.81 22.51
C SER A 262 53.41 0.26 22.94
N GLU A 263 52.57 -0.19 22.01
CA GLU A 263 51.26 -0.80 22.31
C GLU A 263 51.39 -2.06 23.19
N TYR A 264 52.34 -2.94 22.90
CA TYR A 264 52.59 -4.14 23.72
C TYR A 264 53.15 -3.79 25.10
N ARG A 265 54.00 -2.76 25.19
CA ARG A 265 54.51 -2.23 26.47
C ARG A 265 53.36 -1.69 27.31
N GLU A 266 52.51 -0.84 26.74
CA GLU A 266 51.37 -0.24 27.41
C GLU A 266 50.34 -1.29 27.85
N SER A 267 50.04 -2.25 26.96
CA SER A 267 49.14 -3.38 27.27
C SER A 267 49.67 -4.24 28.43
N ALA A 268 50.98 -4.49 28.49
CA ALA A 268 51.59 -5.21 29.60
C ALA A 268 51.45 -4.45 30.92
N MET A 269 51.71 -3.13 30.90
CA MET A 269 51.58 -2.26 32.07
C MET A 269 50.13 -2.20 32.57
N LYS A 270 49.17 -2.01 31.66
CA LYS A 270 47.74 -1.97 31.97
C LYS A 270 47.27 -3.29 32.59
N GLN A 271 47.75 -4.42 32.11
CA GLN A 271 47.42 -5.72 32.67
C GLN A 271 48.02 -5.95 34.06
N LEU A 272 49.28 -5.54 34.28
CA LEU A 272 49.89 -5.60 35.61
C LEU A 272 49.15 -4.72 36.63
N TRP A 273 48.70 -3.54 36.19
CA TRP A 273 47.90 -2.63 36.99
C TRP A 273 46.53 -3.21 37.37
N ARG A 274 45.80 -3.83 36.41
CA ARG A 274 44.54 -4.56 36.68
C ARG A 274 44.73 -5.66 37.73
N GLU A 275 45.77 -6.48 37.58
CA GLU A 275 46.10 -7.55 38.54
C GLU A 275 46.41 -7.01 39.94
N GLY A 276 46.97 -5.80 40.03
CA GLY A 276 47.21 -5.10 41.28
C GLY A 276 45.96 -4.51 41.94
N GLN A 277 44.95 -4.12 41.14
CA GLN A 277 43.64 -3.65 41.63
C GLN A 277 42.76 -4.82 42.12
N GLU A 278 42.84 -5.98 41.44
CA GLU A 278 42.06 -7.18 41.79
C GLU A 278 42.64 -7.99 42.96
N SER A 279 43.90 -7.74 43.34
CA SER A 279 44.50 -8.35 44.52
C SER A 279 44.15 -7.50 45.76
N PRO A 280 43.24 -7.94 46.65
CA PRO A 280 43.03 -7.24 47.91
C PRO A 280 44.37 -7.23 48.69
N PRO A 281 44.64 -6.18 49.50
CA PRO A 281 45.81 -6.19 50.38
C PRO A 281 45.73 -7.44 51.24
N SER A 282 46.67 -8.36 51.01
CA SER A 282 46.89 -9.56 51.81
C SER A 282 46.85 -9.16 53.28
N ALA A 283 45.76 -9.50 53.97
CA ALA A 283 45.62 -9.28 55.40
C ALA A 283 46.85 -9.91 56.07
N ALA A 284 47.66 -9.06 56.71
CA ALA A 284 48.77 -9.50 57.53
C ALA A 284 48.24 -10.49 58.58
N PRO A 285 48.95 -11.60 58.86
CA PRO A 285 48.54 -12.52 59.90
C PRO A 285 48.58 -11.77 61.25
N PRO A 286 47.57 -11.90 62.11
CA PRO A 286 47.68 -11.40 63.47
C PRO A 286 48.75 -12.25 64.19
N GLY A 287 49.95 -11.70 64.33
CA GLY A 287 50.92 -12.13 65.31
C GLY A 287 50.67 -11.37 66.61
N GLY A 288 50.39 -12.09 67.68
CA GLY A 288 50.18 -11.57 69.04
C GLY A 288 49.33 -12.50 69.87
#